data_AF-A0A1B3BC01-F1
#
_entry.id   AF-A0A1B3BC01-F1
#
_cell.length_a   1.000
_cell.length_b   1.000
_cell.length_c   1.000
_cell.angle_alpha   90.00
_cell.angle_beta   90.00
_cell.angle_gamma   90.00
#
_symmetry.space_group_name_H-M   'P 1'
#
loop_
_entity.id
_entity.type
_entity.pdbx_description
1 polymer ?
#
loop_
_entity_poly.entity_id
_entity_poly.type
_entity_poly.pdbx_seq_one_letter_code
_entity_poly.pdbx_strand_id
1 'polypeptide(L)'
;MKISKTLRVTYWIIAVFILLVPAIAMQFTNEVNWGLYDFLLMAALLIVTGVAIELAIRMTVQNRYRAAIIFAILLAFLMIWAELAVGII
;
A
#
# COMPACT_ATOMS: atom_id res chain seq x y z
N MET A 1 -23.35 4.61 2.71
CA MET A 1 -22.16 5.46 2.60
C MET A 1 -21.25 5.49 3.86
N LYS A 2 -21.50 4.71 4.93
CA LYS A 2 -20.61 4.66 6.12
C LYS A 2 -19.39 3.74 5.96
N ILE A 3 -19.55 2.61 5.29
CA ILE A 3 -18.52 1.55 5.17
C ILE A 3 -17.26 2.05 4.45
N SER A 4 -17.39 2.88 3.40
CA SER A 4 -16.24 3.43 2.67
C SER A 4 -15.38 4.37 3.51
N LYS A 5 -15.99 5.11 4.45
CA LYS A 5 -15.25 6.05 5.31
C LYS A 5 -14.38 5.31 6.33
N THR A 6 -14.92 4.28 6.99
CA THR A 6 -14.16 3.46 7.93
C THR A 6 -13.02 2.72 7.23
N LEU A 7 -13.29 2.08 6.09
CA LEU A 7 -12.26 1.39 5.29
C LEU A 7 -11.13 2.33 4.87
N ARG A 8 -11.46 3.54 4.42
CA ARG A 8 -10.47 4.54 4.04
C ARG A 8 -9.57 4.92 5.22
N VAL A 9 -10.16 5.19 6.39
CA VAL A 9 -9.39 5.53 7.60
C VAL A 9 -8.49 4.37 8.02
N THR A 10 -9.01 3.14 8.04
CA THR A 10 -8.23 1.94 8.37
C THR A 10 -7.05 1.76 7.41
N TYR A 11 -7.26 1.95 6.10
CA TYR A 11 -6.18 1.86 5.12
C TYR A 11 -5.07 2.89 5.36
N TRP A 12 -5.42 4.15 5.58
CA TRP A 12 -4.41 5.21 5.81
C TRP A 12 -3.63 5.00 7.11
N ILE A 13 -4.29 4.49 8.16
CA ILE A 13 -3.61 4.10 9.39
C ILE A 13 -2.57 3.01 9.10
N ILE A 14 -2.97 1.94 8.40
CA ILE A 14 -2.05 0.86 8.02
C ILE A 14 -0.89 1.39 7.17
N ALA A 15 -1.16 2.27 6.19
CA ALA A 15 -0.13 2.87 5.34
C ALA A 15 0.92 3.66 6.15
N VAL A 16 0.47 4.43 7.15
CA VAL A 16 1.39 5.14 8.06
C VAL A 16 2.21 4.16 8.88
N PHE A 17 1.58 3.11 9.43
CA PHE A 17 2.32 2.08 10.17
C PHE A 17 3.38 1.37 9.30
N ILE A 18 3.06 1.07 8.04
CA ILE A 18 4.02 0.45 7.11
C ILE A 18 5.25 1.34 6.92
N LEU A 19 5.09 2.67 6.82
CA LEU A 19 6.22 3.60 6.71
C LEU A 19 6.95 3.79 8.04
N LEU A 20 6.26 3.67 9.18
CA LEU A 20 6.90 3.79 10.48
C LEU A 20 7.82 2.60 10.79
N VAL A 21 7.51 1.40 10.29
CA VAL A 21 8.35 0.21 10.51
C VAL A 21 9.82 0.45 10.11
N PRO A 22 10.16 0.83 8.86
CA PRO A 22 11.55 1.10 8.49
C PRO A 22 12.10 2.34 9.19
N ALA A 23 11.30 3.41 9.38
CA ALA A 23 11.76 4.62 10.07
C ALA A 23 12.22 4.34 11.50
N ILE A 24 11.47 3.51 12.22
CA ILE A 24 11.80 3.07 13.58
C ILE A 24 12.95 2.07 13.55
N ALA A 25 12.93 1.07 12.66
CA ALA A 25 13.97 0.05 12.57
C ALA A 25 15.37 0.66 12.37
N MET A 26 15.49 1.68 11.50
CA MET A 26 16.74 2.40 11.26
C MET A 26 17.29 3.17 12.46
N GLN A 27 16.47 3.41 13.50
CA GLN A 27 16.97 4.01 14.75
C GLN A 27 17.69 2.98 15.63
N PHE A 28 17.45 1.68 15.41
CA PHE A 28 17.98 0.59 16.23
C PHE A 28 19.02 -0.25 15.49
N THR A 29 18.94 -0.38 14.17
CA THR A 29 19.85 -1.21 13.37
C THR A 29 20.22 -0.53 12.05
N ASN A 30 21.39 -0.86 11.52
CA ASN A 30 21.81 -0.46 10.17
C ASN A 30 21.42 -1.50 9.10
N GLU A 31 20.65 -2.53 9.46
CA GLU A 31 20.24 -3.59 8.52
C GLU A 31 19.16 -3.09 7.54
N VAL A 32 18.34 -2.14 8.00
CA VAL A 32 17.43 -1.38 7.13
C VAL A 32 18.15 -0.08 6.79
N ASN A 33 18.21 0.28 5.51
CA ASN A 33 18.84 1.52 5.06
C ASN A 33 17.99 2.18 3.98
N TRP A 34 16.84 2.70 4.39
CA TRP A 34 15.95 3.46 3.50
C TRP A 34 16.39 4.93 3.48
N GLY A 35 16.72 5.42 2.29
CA GLY A 35 16.89 6.84 2.03
C GLY A 35 15.54 7.56 1.92
N LEU A 36 15.58 8.89 1.86
CA LEU A 36 14.38 9.71 1.67
C LEU A 36 13.57 9.30 0.43
N TYR A 37 14.25 8.90 -0.64
CA TYR A 37 13.62 8.43 -1.88
C TYR A 37 12.81 7.15 -1.69
N ASP A 38 13.27 6.21 -0.86
CA ASP A 38 12.56 4.96 -0.58
C ASP A 38 11.25 5.21 0.16
N PHE A 39 11.27 6.12 1.15
CA PHE A 39 10.06 6.57 1.82
C PHE A 39 9.07 7.24 0.87
N LEU A 40 9.54 8.11 -0.02
CA LEU A 40 8.70 8.78 -0.99
C LEU A 40 8.09 7.80 -2.00
N LEU A 41 8.89 6.85 -2.50
CA LEU A 41 8.43 5.82 -3.42
C LEU A 41 7.38 4.91 -2.77
N MET A 42 7.65 4.42 -1.55
CA MET A 42 6.69 3.61 -0.80
C MET A 42 5.41 4.41 -0.49
N ALA A 43 5.54 5.67 -0.07
CA ALA A 43 4.38 6.52 0.20
C ALA A 43 3.53 6.74 -1.07
N ALA A 44 4.17 7.03 -2.21
CA ALA A 44 3.48 7.17 -3.50
C ALA A 44 2.77 5.87 -3.90
N LEU A 45 3.45 4.73 -3.75
CA LEU A 45 2.90 3.41 -4.06
C LEU A 45 1.68 3.07 -3.20
N LEU A 46 1.73 3.37 -1.89
CA LEU A 46 0.60 3.22 -0.98
C LEU A 46 -0.56 4.17 -1.33
N ILE A 47 -0.28 5.43 -1.70
CA ILE A 47 -1.32 6.38 -2.12
C ILE A 47 -2.05 5.85 -3.37
N VAL A 48 -1.31 5.44 -4.39
CA VAL A 48 -1.88 4.91 -5.65
C VAL A 48 -2.71 3.66 -5.36
N THR A 49 -2.21 2.76 -4.52
CA THR A 49 -2.90 1.53 -4.14
C THR A 49 -4.20 1.82 -3.38
N GLY A 50 -4.16 2.74 -2.41
CA GLY A 50 -5.34 3.14 -1.65
C GLY A 50 -6.43 3.77 -2.53
N VAL A 51 -6.04 4.66 -3.45
CA VAL A 51 -6.96 5.27 -4.41
C VAL A 51 -7.55 4.21 -5.35
N ALA A 52 -6.74 3.28 -5.86
CA ALA A 52 -7.19 2.20 -6.72
C ALA A 52 -8.21 1.27 -6.02
N ILE A 53 -7.97 0.92 -4.75
CA ILE A 53 -8.91 0.14 -3.93
C ILE A 53 -10.21 0.92 -3.71
N GLU A 54 -10.13 2.22 -3.40
CA GLU A 54 -11.32 3.04 -3.20
C GLU A 54 -12.16 3.16 -4.49
N LEU A 55 -11.51 3.31 -5.65
CA LEU A 55 -12.15 3.29 -6.96
C LEU A 55 -12.80 1.93 -7.25
N ALA A 56 -12.10 0.82 -7.00
CA ALA A 56 -12.64 -0.51 -7.17
C ALA A 56 -13.90 -0.73 -6.31
N ILE A 57 -13.90 -0.26 -5.06
CA ILE A 57 -15.08 -0.37 -4.19
C ILE A 57 -16.25 0.47 -4.71
N ARG A 58 -15.98 1.68 -5.21
CA ARG A 58 -16.99 2.62 -5.73
C ARG A 58 -17.59 2.19 -7.07
N MET A 59 -16.78 1.62 -7.96
CA MET A 59 -17.21 1.26 -9.32
C MET A 59 -17.83 -0.14 -9.41
N THR A 60 -17.55 -1.04 -8.47
CA THR A 60 -18.01 -2.44 -8.57
C THR A 60 -19.25 -2.69 -7.71
N VAL A 61 -20.36 -3.08 -8.33
CA VAL A 61 -21.64 -3.39 -7.65
C VAL A 61 -21.61 -4.78 -7.00
N GLN A 62 -21.05 -5.77 -7.69
CA GLN A 62 -21.03 -7.16 -7.22
C GLN A 62 -19.81 -7.44 -6.34
N ASN A 63 -20.05 -8.06 -5.18
CA ASN A 63 -19.02 -8.30 -4.16
C ASN A 63 -17.92 -9.28 -4.62
N ARG A 64 -18.26 -10.23 -5.50
CA ARG A 64 -17.32 -11.24 -6.02
C ARG A 64 -16.27 -10.64 -6.96
N TYR A 65 -16.71 -9.79 -7.90
CA TYR A 65 -15.82 -9.05 -8.79
C TYR A 65 -14.99 -8.02 -8.04
N ARG A 66 -15.56 -7.37 -7.02
CA ARG A 66 -14.83 -6.43 -6.16
C ARG A 66 -13.65 -7.09 -5.47
N ALA A 67 -13.84 -8.28 -4.89
CA ALA A 67 -12.76 -9.02 -4.23
C ALA A 67 -11.63 -9.39 -5.21
N ALA A 68 -11.96 -9.85 -6.42
CA ALA A 68 -10.98 -10.17 -7.45
C ALA A 68 -10.16 -8.95 -7.89
N ILE A 69 -10.80 -7.79 -8.08
CA ILE A 69 -10.12 -6.55 -8.46
C ILE A 69 -9.19 -6.06 -7.34
N ILE A 70 -9.66 -6.06 -6.09
CA ILE A 70 -8.82 -5.68 -4.94
C ILE A 70 -7.62 -6.63 -4.82
N PHE A 71 -7.84 -7.93 -4.98
CA PHE A 71 -6.76 -8.92 -4.96
C PHE A 71 -5.73 -8.66 -6.07
N ALA A 72 -6.17 -8.37 -7.29
CA ALA A 72 -5.27 -8.00 -8.39
C ALA A 72 -4.47 -6.72 -8.11
N ILE A 73 -5.11 -5.69 -7.52
CA ILE A 73 -4.43 -4.46 -7.11
C ILE A 73 -3.36 -4.74 -6.05
N LEU A 74 -3.66 -5.59 -5.05
CA LEU A 74 -2.70 -5.96 -4.01
C LEU A 74 -1.52 -6.79 -4.57
N LEU A 75 -1.79 -7.69 -5.52
CA LEU A 75 -0.73 -8.42 -6.21
C LEU A 75 0.17 -7.48 -7.02
N ALA A 76 -0.41 -6.53 -7.75
CA ALA A 76 0.36 -5.52 -8.48
C ALA A 76 1.20 -4.64 -7.53
N PHE A 77 0.64 -4.23 -6.39
CA PHE A 77 1.37 -3.53 -5.34
C PHE A 77 2.59 -4.34 -4.87
N LEU A 78 2.39 -5.61 -4.51
CA LEU A 78 3.47 -6.48 -4.02
C LEU A 78 4.53 -6.70 -5.10
N MET A 79 4.12 -6.87 -6.35
CA MET A 79 5.03 -7.05 -7.47
C MET A 79 5.89 -5.79 -7.69
N ILE A 80 5.27 -4.61 -7.80
CA ILE A 80 5.99 -3.34 -7.97
C ILE A 80 6.93 -3.10 -6.79
N TRP A 81 6.48 -3.36 -5.56
CA TRP A 81 7.33 -3.20 -4.40
C TRP A 81 8.52 -4.16 -4.41
N ALA A 82 8.31 -5.43 -4.77
CA ALA A 82 9.37 -6.42 -4.87
C ALA A 82 10.40 -6.05 -5.96
N GLU A 83 9.95 -5.54 -7.11
CA GLU A 83 10.83 -5.01 -8.16
C GLU A 83 11.67 -3.84 -7.66
N LEU A 84 11.06 -2.89 -6.94
CA LEU A 84 11.77 -1.73 -6.39
C LEU A 84 12.72 -2.11 -5.25
N ALA A 85 12.38 -3.12 -4.44
CA ALA A 85 13.13 -3.50 -3.25
C ALA A 85 14.29 -4.48 -3.56
N VAL A 86 14.07 -5.43 -4.46
CA VAL A 86 15.00 -6.52 -4.74
C VAL A 86 15.63 -6.39 -6.13
N GLY A 87 14.97 -5.71 -7.08
CA GLY A 87 15.41 -5.67 -8.48
C GLY A 87 15.32 -7.06 -9.11
N ILE A 88 14.11 -7.62 -9.19
CA ILE A 88 13.90 -9.02 -9.58
C ILE A 88 14.09 -9.21 -11.10
N ILE A 89 13.89 -8.15 -11.90
CA ILE A 89 14.04 -8.14 -13.37
C ILE A 89 15.30 -7.40 -13.82
#